data_AF-A0A939J682-F1
#
_entry.id   AF-A0A939J682-F1
#
_cell.length_a   1.000
_cell.length_b   1.000
_cell.length_c   1.000
_cell.angle_alpha   90.00
_cell.angle_beta   90.00
_cell.angle_gamma   90.00
#
_symmetry.space_group_name_H-M   'P 1'
#
loop_
_entity.id
_entity.type
_entity.pdbx_description
1 polymer ?
#
loop_
_entity_poly.entity_id
_entity_poly.type
_entity_poly.pdbx_seq_one_letter_code
_entity_poly.pdbx_strand_id
1 'polypeptide(L)' 'MQVLVRDKGTGNEEWLPLEKAAELMRLAADELEWAFEEFGQCECEDHIAVDQKW' A
#
# COMPACT_ATOMS: atom_id res chain seq x y z
N MET A 1 -6.45 -9.23 -1.72
CA MET A 1 -6.16 -8.63 -0.39
C MET A 1 -6.63 -7.19 -0.40
N GLN A 2 -7.14 -6.66 0.73
CA GLN A 2 -7.44 -5.23 0.89
C GLN A 2 -6.32 -4.60 1.69
N VAL A 3 -5.88 -3.41 1.27
CA VAL A 3 -4.71 -2.72 1.82
C VAL A 3 -5.13 -1.32 2.23
N LEU A 4 -4.69 -0.85 3.39
CA LEU A 4 -4.91 0.52 3.81
C LEU A 4 -3.85 1.40 3.14
N VAL A 5 -4.28 2.34 2.31
CA VAL A 5 -3.39 3.32 1.67
C VAL A 5 -3.64 4.69 2.28
N ARG A 6 -2.57 5.33 2.74
CA ARG A 6 -2.58 6.68 3.28
C ARG A 6 -1.85 7.63 2.33
N ASP A 7 -2.51 8.70 1.93
CA ASP A 7 -1.92 9.82 1.22
C ASP A 7 -1.21 10.75 2.21
N LYS A 8 0.07 11.04 1.97
CA LYS A 8 0.91 11.86 2.87
C LYS A 8 0.62 13.35 2.77
N GLY A 9 0.16 13.82 1.61
CA GLY A 9 -0.13 15.24 1.35
C GLY A 9 -1.44 15.70 1.99
N THR A 10 -2.45 14.84 2.00
CA THR A 10 -3.80 15.12 2.50
C THR A 10 -4.09 14.45 3.84
N GLY A 11 -3.37 13.39 4.18
CA GLY A 11 -3.63 12.57 5.36
C GLY A 11 -4.84 11.66 5.21
N ASN A 12 -5.47 11.59 4.03
CA ASN A 12 -6.59 10.70 3.77
C ASN A 12 -6.14 9.25 3.77
N GLU A 13 -7.00 8.37 4.29
CA GLU A 13 -6.80 6.94 4.32
C GLU A 13 -7.95 6.26 3.58
N GLU A 14 -7.61 5.32 2.70
CA GLU A 14 -8.57 4.57 1.90
C GLU A 14 -8.17 3.09 1.84
N TRP A 15 -9.18 2.21 1.87
CA TRP A 15 -9.00 0.78 1.64
C TRP A 15 -9.08 0.49 0.16
N LEU A 16 -8.00 -0.06 -0.39
CA LEU A 16 -7.91 -0.37 -1.80
C LEU A 16 -7.53 -1.83 -2.01
N PRO A 17 -8.02 -2.46 -3.11
CA PRO A 17 -7.45 -3.71 -3.58
C PRO A 17 -5.94 -3.58 -3.79
N LEU A 18 -5.17 -4.64 -3.49
CA LEU A 18 -3.72 -4.68 -3.66
C LEU A 18 -3.28 -4.16 -5.04
N GLU A 19 -3.98 -4.56 -6.10
CA GLU A 19 -3.67 -4.17 -7.47
C GLU A 19 -3.85 -2.66 -7.68
N LYS A 20 -4.86 -2.06 -7.05
CA LYS A 20 -5.09 -0.61 -7.11
C LYS A 20 -4.09 0.17 -6.26
N ALA A 21 -3.71 -0.36 -5.10
CA ALA A 21 -2.65 0.22 -4.29
C ALA A 21 -1.30 0.18 -5.03
N ALA A 22 -0.98 -0.94 -5.69
CA ALA A 22 0.22 -1.08 -6.50
C ALA A 22 0.25 -0.09 -7.67
N GLU A 23 -0.88 0.07 -8.39
CA GLU A 23 -1.03 1.08 -9.45
C GLU A 23 -0.78 2.50 -8.93
N LEU A 24 -1.36 2.89 -7.79
CA LEU A 24 -1.15 4.20 -7.16
C LEU A 24 0.31 4.43 -6.76
N MET A 25 0.95 3.39 -6.24
CA MET A 25 2.35 3.44 -5.80
C MET A 25 3.35 3.24 -6.94
N ARG A 26 2.87 2.99 -8.17
CA ARG A 26 3.68 2.70 -9.36
C ARG A 26 4.63 1.52 -9.17
N LEU A 27 4.17 0.51 -8.45
CA LEU A 27 4.87 -0.76 -8.20
C LEU A 27 4.11 -1.90 -8.86
N ALA A 28 4.80 -3.03 -9.07
CA ALA A 28 4.10 -4.25 -9.39
C ALA A 28 3.41 -4.82 -8.12
N ALA A 29 2.29 -5.51 -8.30
CA ALA A 29 1.49 -6.02 -7.17
C ALA A 29 2.26 -7.06 -6.34
N ASP A 30 3.13 -7.83 -6.97
CA ASP A 30 4.04 -8.80 -6.34
C ASP A 30 5.16 -8.11 -5.54
N GLU A 31 5.69 -6.99 -6.03
CA GLU A 31 6.65 -6.16 -5.25
C GLU A 31 5.98 -5.58 -4.00
N LEU A 32 4.73 -5.13 -4.13
CA LEU A 32 3.97 -4.58 -3.01
C LEU A 32 3.60 -5.67 -1.99
N GLU A 33 3.18 -6.85 -2.46
CA GLU A 33 2.92 -8.02 -1.62
C GLU A 33 4.18 -8.48 -0.89
N TRP A 34 5.32 -8.58 -1.58
CA TRP A 34 6.61 -8.88 -0.96
C TRP A 34 6.99 -7.88 0.14
N ALA A 35 6.78 -6.59 -0.09
CA ALA A 35 7.04 -5.56 0.91
C ALA A 35 6.18 -5.73 2.17
N PHE A 36 4.93 -6.16 2.03
CA PHE A 36 4.06 -6.44 3.18
C PHE A 36 4.50 -7.70 3.94
N GLU A 37 4.95 -8.73 3.24
CA GLU A 37 5.45 -9.94 3.89
C GLU A 37 6.73 -9.70 4.69
N GLU A 38 7.67 -8.91 4.14
CA GLU A 38 8.97 -8.64 4.74
C GLU A 38 8.96 -7.52 5.79
N PHE A 39 8.22 -6.44 5.52
CA PHE A 39 8.28 -5.21 6.33
C PHE A 39 6.95 -4.83 6.97
N GLY A 40 5.84 -5.49 6.62
CA GLY A 40 4.49 -5.17 7.10
C GLY A 40 3.88 -3.90 6.49
N GLN A 41 4.64 -3.16 5.68
CA GLN A 41 4.20 -1.93 5.02
C GLN A 41 5.08 -1.64 3.79
N CYS A 42 4.58 -0.78 2.91
CA CYS A 42 5.31 -0.24 1.78
C CYS A 42 5.13 1.29 1.77
N GLU A 43 6.21 2.03 1.56
CA GLU A 43 6.18 3.49 1.54
C GLU A 43 6.82 4.01 0.24
N CYS A 44 6.09 4.85 -0.49
CA CYS A 44 6.60 5.61 -1.63
C CYS A 44 6.60 7.12 -1.32
N GLU A 45 6.93 7.97 -2.28
CA GLU A 45 7.02 9.43 -2.07
C GLU A 45 5.73 10.01 -1.50
N ASP A 46 4.58 9.67 -2.09
CA ASP A 46 3.29 10.28 -1.79
C ASP A 46 2.38 9.42 -0.89
N HIS A 47 2.63 8.11 -0.80
CA HIS A 47 1.72 7.17 -0.15
C HIS A 47 2.41 6.20 0.81
N ILE A 48 1.66 5.72 1.80
CA ILE A 48 2.02 4.62 2.68
C ILE A 48 0.93 3.56 2.55
N ALA A 49 1.30 2.34 2.19
CA ALA A 49 0.41 1.20 2.15
C ALA A 49 0.75 0.24 3.29
N VAL A 50 -0.28 -0.27 3.97
CA VAL A 50 -0.12 -1.18 5.12
C VAL A 50 -1.07 -2.35 4.97
N ASP A 51 -0.54 -3.56 5.12
CA ASP A 51 -1.35 -4.77 5.21
C ASP A 51 -1.88 -4.91 6.64
N GLN A 52 -3.20 -4.84 6.83
CA GLN A 52 -3.78 -5.30 8.09
C GLN A 52 -3.93 -6.82 8.04
N LYS A 53 -2.90 -7.52 8.52
CA LYS A 53 -3.07 -8.89 8.97
C LYS A 53 -4.02 -8.88 10.18
N TRP A 54 -5.28 -9.26 9.96
CA TRP A 54 -6.22 -9.60 11.03
C TRP A 54 -5.89 -10.98 11.60
#